data_AF-A0A1M5YRN4-F1
#
_entry.id   AF-A0A1M5YRN4-F1
#
_cell.length_a   1.000
_cell.length_b   1.000
_cell.length_c   1.000
_cell.angle_alpha   90.00
_cell.angle_beta   90.00
_cell.angle_gamma   90.00
#
_symmetry.space_group_name_H-M   'P 1'
#
loop_
_entity.id
_entity.type
_entity.pdbx_description
1 polymer ?
#
loop_
_entity_poly.entity_id
_entity_poly.type
_entity_poly.pdbx_seq_one_letter_code
_entity_poly.pdbx_strand_id
1 'polypeptide(L)'
;MDKRYLLYKFCRDGNRHLITWLTASGMEEANLAVKVLRKNHPQVPDLVLGKGEFFEVLEESQLKPGEWEEAMRILAGRKGGLEAAAPSPEDIT
;
A
#
# COMPACT_ATOMS: atom_id res chain seq x y z
N MET A 1 -8.40 14.60 12.18
CA MET A 1 -8.56 14.71 10.71
C MET A 1 -7.80 13.56 10.11
N ASP A 2 -8.45 12.82 9.22
CA ASP A 2 -7.81 11.70 8.53
C ASP A 2 -6.84 12.23 7.49
N LYS A 3 -5.67 11.60 7.44
CA LYS A 3 -4.59 11.90 6.52
C LYS A 3 -4.46 10.77 5.52
N ARG A 4 -3.90 11.09 4.36
CA ARG A 4 -3.67 10.14 3.28
C ARG A 4 -2.20 9.73 3.24
N TYR A 5 -1.97 8.46 3.01
CA TYR A 5 -0.65 7.86 3.00
C TYR A 5 -0.48 6.97 1.78
N LEU A 6 0.72 6.96 1.21
CA LEU A 6 1.14 5.98 0.21
C LEU A 6 1.95 4.89 0.88
N LEU A 7 1.67 3.63 0.51
CA LEU A 7 2.45 2.47 0.92
C LEU A 7 3.34 2.03 -0.23
N TYR A 8 4.65 2.04 0.02
CA TYR A 8 5.66 1.52 -0.89
C TYR A 8 6.33 0.29 -0.30
N LYS A 9 6.78 -0.61 -1.17
CA LYS A 9 7.76 -1.65 -0.86
C LYS A 9 9.10 -1.25 -1.45
N PHE A 10 10.13 -1.16 -0.61
CA PHE A 10 11.51 -0.97 -1.05
C PHE A 10 12.14 -2.33 -1.33
N CYS A 11 12.59 -2.49 -2.58
CA CYS A 11 13.28 -3.66 -3.07
C CYS A 11 14.81 -3.48 -2.95
N ARG A 12 15.52 -4.60 -2.90
CA ARG A 12 16.99 -4.63 -2.69
C ARG A 12 17.78 -3.95 -3.82
N ASP A 13 17.20 -3.84 -5.00
CA ASP A 13 17.75 -3.16 -6.17
C ASP A 13 17.71 -1.62 -6.06
N GLY A 14 17.15 -1.09 -4.96
CA GLY A 14 16.99 0.34 -4.73
C GLY A 14 15.71 0.91 -5.34
N ASN A 15 14.89 0.08 -5.99
CA ASN A 15 13.59 0.49 -6.51
C ASN A 15 12.52 0.45 -5.42
N ARG A 16 11.60 1.42 -5.47
CA ARG A 16 10.37 1.41 -4.67
C ARG A 16 9.19 1.05 -5.55
N HIS A 17 8.38 0.12 -5.08
CA HIS A 17 7.14 -0.28 -5.74
C HIS A 17 5.97 0.28 -4.94
N LEU A 18 5.17 1.13 -5.56
CA LEU A 18 3.91 1.55 -4.97
C LEU A 18 3.03 0.30 -4.78
N ILE A 19 2.43 0.12 -3.61
CA ILE A 19 1.58 -1.03 -3.31
C ILE A 19 0.12 -0.59 -3.35
N THR A 20 -0.21 0.38 -2.51
CA THR A 20 -1.55 0.98 -2.40
C THR A 20 -1.45 2.32 -1.67
N TRP A 21 -2.60 2.94 -1.42
CA TRP A 21 -2.74 4.08 -0.51
C TRP A 21 -3.70 3.73 0.62
N LEU A 22 -3.61 4.47 1.73
CA LEU A 22 -4.43 4.25 2.92
C LEU A 22 -4.76 5.58 3.61
N THR A 23 -5.87 5.59 4.36
CA THR A 23 -6.26 6.69 5.25
C THR A 23 -6.01 6.30 6.69
N ALA A 24 -5.48 7.22 7.49
CA ALA A 24 -5.30 7.04 8.92
C ALA A 24 -5.30 8.40 9.64
N SER A 25 -5.60 8.41 10.93
CA SER A 25 -5.53 9.60 11.78
C SER A 25 -4.09 10.07 12.03
N GLY A 26 -3.10 9.18 11.85
CA GLY A 26 -1.68 9.46 12.01
C GLY A 26 -0.76 8.31 11.60
N MET A 27 0.55 8.55 11.69
CA MET A 27 1.58 7.59 11.27
C MET A 27 1.54 6.25 12.03
N GLU A 28 1.17 6.26 13.31
CA GLU A 28 1.08 5.04 14.11
C GLU A 28 -0.03 4.12 13.60
N GLU A 29 -1.23 4.66 13.37
CA GLU A 29 -2.35 3.94 12.80
C GLU A 29 -2.07 3.49 11.36
N ALA A 30 -1.43 4.34 10.55
CA ALA A 30 -1.00 3.98 9.20
C ALA A 30 -0.09 2.73 9.21
N ASN A 31 0.90 2.68 10.11
CA ASN A 31 1.77 1.52 10.26
C ASN A 31 1.03 0.28 10.80
N LEU A 32 0.06 0.47 11.71
CA LEU A 32 -0.78 -0.62 12.17
C LEU A 32 -1.62 -1.21 11.03
N ALA A 33 -2.18 -0.35 10.17
CA ALA A 33 -2.92 -0.77 8.99
C ALA A 33 -2.06 -1.64 8.06
N VAL A 34 -0.79 -1.25 7.83
CA VAL A 34 0.16 -2.07 7.05
C VAL A 34 0.39 -3.44 7.69
N LYS A 35 0.54 -3.51 9.02
CA LYS A 35 0.70 -4.79 9.73
C LYS A 35 -0.52 -5.69 9.57
N VAL A 36 -1.72 -5.13 9.74
CA VAL A 36 -2.99 -5.85 9.58
C VAL A 36 -3.15 -6.33 8.13
N LEU A 37 -2.85 -5.47 7.15
CA LEU A 37 -2.95 -5.80 5.74
C LEU A 37 -2.08 -7.00 5.38
N ARG A 38 -0.82 -7.02 5.82
CA ARG A 38 0.08 -8.15 5.61
C ARG A 38 -0.39 -9.43 6.29
N LYS A 39 -0.95 -9.32 7.50
CA LYS A 39 -1.45 -10.47 8.26
C LYS A 39 -2.65 -11.11 7.57
N ASN A 40 -3.53 -10.30 6.98
CA ASN A 40 -4.77 -10.77 6.37
C ASN A 40 -4.59 -11.26 4.93
N HIS A 41 -3.53 -10.82 4.24
CA HIS A 41 -3.28 -11.17 2.84
C HIS A 41 -1.85 -11.74 2.63
N PRO A 42 -1.45 -12.80 3.36
CA PRO A 42 -0.11 -13.38 3.26
C PRO A 42 0.22 -13.96 1.88
N GLN A 43 -0.80 -14.27 1.08
CA GLN A 43 -0.68 -14.79 -0.28
C GLN A 43 -0.36 -13.72 -1.32
N VAL A 44 -0.52 -12.44 -1.00
CA VAL A 44 -0.26 -11.34 -1.94
C VAL A 44 1.25 -11.09 -2.01
N PRO A 45 1.93 -11.37 -3.14
CA PRO A 45 3.39 -11.28 -3.24
C PRO A 45 3.95 -9.90 -2.88
N ASP A 46 3.19 -8.85 -3.22
CA ASP A 46 3.51 -7.45 -2.94
C ASP A 46 3.56 -7.14 -1.43
N LEU A 47 2.92 -7.95 -0.58
CA LEU A 47 2.89 -7.78 0.87
C LEU A 47 3.91 -8.66 1.62
N VAL A 48 4.61 -9.53 0.89
CA VAL A 48 5.69 -10.36 1.42
C VAL A 48 7.01 -9.62 1.31
N LEU A 49 7.78 -9.60 2.39
CA LEU A 49 9.13 -9.02 2.41
C LEU A 49 10.16 -10.13 2.27
N GLY A 50 11.04 -9.99 1.29
CA GLY A 50 12.30 -10.72 1.18
C GLY A 50 13.39 -10.12 2.07
N LYS A 51 14.58 -10.73 2.03
CA LYS A 51 15.72 -10.29 2.84
C LYS A 51 16.19 -8.89 2.42
N GLY A 52 16.13 -7.94 3.36
CA GLY A 52 16.54 -6.55 3.14
C GLY A 52 15.46 -5.67 2.51
N GLU A 53 14.27 -6.21 2.27
CA GLU A 53 13.11 -5.42 1.83
C GLU A 53 12.36 -4.87 3.04
N PHE A 54 11.74 -3.70 2.89
CA PHE A 54 10.90 -3.09 3.91
C PHE A 54 9.75 -2.30 3.29
N PHE A 55 8.74 -2.00 4.10
CA PHE A 55 7.67 -1.09 3.71
C PHE A 55 7.98 0.33 4.15
N GLU A 56 7.68 1.28 3.28
CA GLU A 56 7.74 2.70 3.57
C GLU A 56 6.33 3.28 3.48
N VAL A 57 5.96 4.07 4.49
CA VAL A 57 4.68 4.79 4.55
C VAL A 57 5.00 6.27 4.46
N LEU A 58 4.47 6.94 3.43
CA LEU A 58 4.67 8.37 3.21
C LEU A 58 3.35 9.11 3.34
N GLU A 59 3.32 10.15 4.17
CA GLU A 59 2.17 11.04 4.26
C GLU A 59 2.10 11.94 3.02
N GLU A 60 0.90 12.20 2.51
CA GLU A 60 0.69 13.08 1.35
C GLU A 60 1.38 14.45 1.50
N SER A 61 1.36 15.02 2.71
CA SER A 61 1.97 16.32 3.01
C SER A 61 3.50 16.34 2.84
N GLN A 62 4.14 15.18 2.82
CA GLN A 62 5.59 15.01 2.65
C GLN A 62 5.99 14.79 1.19
N LEU A 63 5.01 14.56 0.30
CA LEU A 63 5.24 14.32 -1.10
C LEU A 63 5.55 15.62 -1.85
N LYS A 64 6.34 15.51 -2.91
CA LYS A 64 6.53 16.62 -3.82
C LYS A 64 5.23 16.88 -4.59
N PRO A 65 4.97 18.13 -5.03
CA PRO A 65 3.82 18.43 -5.88
C PRO A 65 3.76 17.48 -7.09
N GLY A 66 2.61 16.86 -7.33
CA GLY A 66 2.39 15.93 -8.44
C GLY A 66 2.70 14.45 -8.15
N GLU A 67 3.42 14.12 -7.08
CA GLU A 67 3.72 12.71 -6.76
C GLU A 67 2.47 11.92 -6.34
N TRP A 68 1.51 12.58 -5.68
CA TRP A 68 0.25 11.94 -5.31
C TRP A 68 -0.57 11.57 -6.55
N GLU A 69 -0.73 12.51 -7.48
CA GLU A 69 -1.48 12.32 -8.72
C GLU A 69 -0.83 11.29 -9.64
N GLU A 70 0.49 11.23 -9.67
CA GLU A 70 1.23 10.15 -10.34
C GLU A 70 0.96 8.79 -9.70
N ALA A 71 1.04 8.71 -8.36
CA ALA A 71 0.75 7.48 -7.64
C ALA A 71 -0.69 6.99 -7.91
N MET A 72 -1.68 7.89 -7.89
CA MET A 72 -3.06 7.54 -8.20
C MET A 72 -3.23 7.05 -9.65
N ARG A 73 -2.52 7.65 -10.62
CA ARG A 73 -2.52 7.19 -12.01
C ARG A 73 -1.91 5.79 -12.14
N ILE A 74 -0.80 5.51 -11.45
CA ILE A 74 -0.19 4.19 -11.40
C ILE A 74 -1.16 3.16 -10.84
N LEU A 75 -1.83 3.48 -9.72
CA LEU A 75 -2.80 2.57 -9.09
C LEU A 75 -4.02 2.33 -9.99
N ALA A 76 -4.58 3.37 -10.61
CA ALA A 76 -5.71 3.24 -11.54
C ALA A 76 -5.35 2.41 -12.79
N GLY A 77 -4.08 2.43 -13.22
CA GLY A 77 -3.59 1.63 -14.33
C GLY A 77 -3.38 0.14 -14.00
N ARG A 78 -3.38 -0.25 -12.71
CA ARG A 78 -3.20 -1.65 -12.31
C ARG A 78 -4.52 -2.41 -12.39
N LYS A 79 -4.70 -3.20 -13.46
CA LYS A 79 -5.67 -4.29 -13.48
C LYS A 79 -5.18 -5.41 -12.54
N GLY A 80 -5.68 -5.44 -11.31
CA GLY A 80 -5.39 -6.50 -10.33
C GLY A 80 -4.50 -6.11 -9.14
N GLY A 81 -4.47 -4.83 -8.77
CA GLY A 81 -3.98 -4.44 -7.43
C GLY A 81 -4.82 -5.08 -6.32
N LEU A 82 -4.44 -4.87 -5.05
CA LEU A 82 -5.02 -5.51 -3.84
C LEU A 82 -6.57 -5.62 -3.76
N GLU A 83 -7.32 -4.87 -4.58
CA GLU A 83 -8.74 -5.08 -4.85
C GLU A 83 -9.11 -6.50 -5.31
N ALA A 84 -8.23 -7.21 -6.01
CA ALA A 84 -8.50 -8.60 -6.44
C ALA A 84 -8.45 -9.64 -5.30
N ALA A 85 -8.03 -9.23 -4.09
CA ALA A 85 -7.95 -10.09 -2.91
C ALA A 85 -9.06 -9.81 -1.88
N ALA A 86 -9.98 -8.88 -2.17
CA ALA A 86 -11.24 -8.81 -1.44
C ALA A 86 -12.12 -10.00 -1.89
N PRO A 87 -12.67 -10.82 -0.98
CA PRO A 87 -13.62 -11.86 -1.36
C PRO A 87 -14.78 -11.18 -2.08
N SER A 88 -15.19 -11.73 -3.21
CA SER A 88 -16.37 -11.25 -3.88
C SER A 88 -17.56 -11.53 -2.94
N PRO A 89 -18.58 -10.66 -2.84
CA PRO A 89 -19.75 -10.90 -1.97
C PRO A 89 -20.52 -12.19 -2.33
N GLU A 90 -20.19 -12.82 -3.45
CA GLU A 90 -20.67 -14.11 -3.95
C GLU A 90 -19.95 -15.33 -3.35
N ASP A 91 -18.85 -15.15 -2.61
CA ASP A 91 -18.14 -16.22 -1.88
C ASP A 91 -18.72 -16.46 -0.46
N ILE A 92 -19.76 -15.71 -0.07
CA ILE A 92 -20.50 -15.88 1.19
C ILE A 92 -21.92 -16.34 0.84
N THR A 93 -22.06 -17.57 0.34
CA THR A 93 -23.36 -18.26 0.24
C THR A 93 -23.16 -19.75 0.51
#